data_AF-A0A101VC67-F1
#
_entry.id   AF-A0A101VC67-F1
#
_cell.length_a   1.000
_cell.length_b   1.000
_cell.length_c   1.000
_cell.angle_alpha   90.00
_cell.angle_beta   90.00
_cell.angle_gamma   90.00
#
_symmetry.space_group_name_H-M   'P 1'
#
loop_
_entity.id
_entity.type
_entity.pdbx_description
1 polymer ?
#
loop_
_entity_poly.entity_id
_entity_poly.type
_entity_poly.pdbx_seq_one_letter_code
_entity_poly.pdbx_strand_id
1 'polypeptide(L)'
;MKQKYKTIGKVVVALVIGFWVLSIIPFNQNIKQEISANIYENGVLTDKTTVFIDGEKSNYLFRDDDSFSGKFHILSYEKTGRKDMQAGIRWGDEQNIQRLLYFQNASFPDMDVIGTILINEEMTQLALMFTDGTVIATSNEIYTLYKNHVSYYPEIGSTSVEGIIPEI
;
A
#
# COMPACT_ATOMS: atom_id res chain seq x y z
N MET A 1 35.19 7.20 40.87
CA MET A 1 34.55 6.04 40.19
C MET A 1 33.02 6.07 40.23
N LYS A 2 32.36 6.14 41.41
CA LYS A 2 30.88 6.13 41.55
C LYS A 2 30.11 7.18 40.71
N GLN A 3 30.66 8.38 40.51
CA GLN A 3 30.02 9.47 39.76
C GLN A 3 30.01 9.24 38.23
N LYS A 4 31.04 8.56 37.70
CA LYS A 4 31.11 8.14 36.29
C LYS A 4 30.03 7.10 35.98
N TYR A 5 29.84 6.11 36.85
CA TYR A 5 28.77 5.10 36.69
C TYR A 5 27.37 5.70 36.76
N LYS A 6 27.12 6.68 37.62
CA LYS A 6 25.84 7.42 37.64
C LYS A 6 25.58 8.19 36.34
N THR A 7 26.63 8.76 35.74
CA THR A 7 26.54 9.49 34.47
C THR A 7 26.27 8.53 33.31
N ILE A 8 27.01 7.42 33.25
CA ILE A 8 26.79 6.35 32.26
C ILE A 8 25.36 5.81 32.37
N GLY A 9 24.88 5.52 33.58
CA GLY A 9 23.51 5.03 33.78
C GLY A 9 22.45 6.01 33.26
N LYS A 10 22.61 7.32 33.49
CA LYS A 10 21.70 8.34 32.94
C LYS A 10 21.71 8.37 31.42
N VAL A 11 22.89 8.28 30.80
CA VAL A 11 23.03 8.25 29.34
C VAL A 11 22.34 7.01 28.76
N VAL A 12 22.53 5.83 29.37
CA VAL A 12 21.87 4.60 28.92
C VAL A 12 20.36 4.73 29.01
N VAL A 13 19.82 5.23 30.13
CA VAL A 13 18.37 5.45 30.27
C VAL A 13 17.84 6.42 29.21
N ALA A 14 18.56 7.53 28.95
CA ALA A 14 18.17 8.48 27.91
C ALA A 14 18.15 7.85 26.51
N LEU A 15 19.13 7.01 26.19
CA LEU A 15 19.19 6.29 24.91
C LEU A 15 18.04 5.26 24.78
N VAL A 16 17.74 4.52 25.84
CA VAL A 16 16.61 3.56 25.84
C VAL A 16 15.28 4.28 25.63
N ILE A 17 15.07 5.42 26.30
CA ILE A 17 13.86 6.23 26.10
C ILE A 17 13.81 6.78 24.66
N GLY A 18 14.93 7.29 24.15
CA GLY A 18 15.01 7.77 22.77
C GLY A 18 14.69 6.68 21.75
N PHE A 19 15.27 5.49 21.91
CA PHE A 19 14.99 4.33 21.06
C PHE A 19 13.52 3.89 21.16
N TRP A 20 12.96 3.88 22.37
CA TRP A 20 11.56 3.56 22.59
C TRP A 20 10.62 4.54 21.88
N VAL A 21 10.89 5.85 21.97
CA VAL A 21 10.10 6.89 21.28
C VAL A 21 10.19 6.73 19.75
N LEU A 22 11.39 6.51 19.22
CA LEU A 22 11.60 6.29 17.78
C LEU A 22 10.91 5.02 17.26
N SER A 23 10.63 4.05 18.13
CA SER A 23 9.93 2.81 17.78
C SER A 23 8.40 2.91 17.72
N ILE A 24 7.82 4.02 18.20
CA ILE A 24 6.36 4.20 18.28
C ILE A 24 5.85 5.37 17.42
N ILE A 25 6.70 6.31 17.02
CA ILE A 25 6.32 7.47 16.21
C ILE A 25 6.76 7.24 14.76
N PRO A 26 5.84 7.25 13.77
CA PRO A 26 6.21 7.17 12.37
C PRO A 26 6.75 8.51 11.85
N PHE A 27 7.61 8.43 10.85
CA PHE A 27 7.97 9.55 10.00
C PHE A 27 7.00 9.60 8.83
N ASN A 28 6.14 10.62 8.78
CA ASN A 28 5.20 10.75 7.67
C ASN A 28 5.91 11.34 6.44
N GLN A 29 5.69 10.71 5.29
CA GLN A 29 6.12 11.19 3.98
C GLN A 29 4.89 11.62 3.18
N ASN A 30 4.91 12.85 2.67
CA ASN A 30 3.93 13.30 1.69
C ASN A 30 4.23 12.64 0.35
N ILE A 31 3.24 11.96 -0.21
CA ILE A 31 3.29 11.35 -1.54
C ILE A 31 2.36 12.14 -2.44
N LYS A 32 2.90 12.63 -3.56
CA LYS A 32 2.13 13.29 -4.60
C LYS A 32 2.70 12.97 -5.97
N GLN A 33 2.01 12.11 -6.71
CA GLN A 33 2.49 11.63 -8.00
C GLN A 33 1.38 11.14 -8.94
N GLU A 34 1.71 11.15 -10.22
CA GLU A 34 0.90 10.61 -11.31
C GLU A 34 1.68 9.49 -11.98
N ILE A 35 1.06 8.31 -12.06
CA ILE A 35 1.74 7.09 -12.51
C ILE A 35 0.97 6.56 -13.72
N SER A 36 1.67 6.32 -14.83
CA SER A 36 1.08 5.62 -15.97
C SER A 36 0.97 4.13 -15.66
N ALA A 37 -0.19 3.55 -15.92
CA ALA A 37 -0.43 2.12 -15.77
C ALA A 37 -1.12 1.56 -17.02
N ASN A 38 -0.90 0.28 -17.26
CA ASN A 38 -1.54 -0.51 -18.30
C ASN A 38 -2.84 -1.12 -17.77
N ILE A 39 -3.84 -1.25 -18.64
CA ILE A 39 -5.09 -1.98 -18.40
C ILE A 39 -4.98 -3.33 -19.10
N TYR A 40 -5.22 -4.40 -18.35
CA TYR A 40 -5.25 -5.75 -18.86
C TYR A 40 -6.64 -6.35 -18.68
N GLU A 41 -7.24 -6.80 -19.77
CA GLU A 41 -8.52 -7.50 -19.77
C GLU A 41 -8.29 -8.91 -20.31
N ASN A 42 -8.77 -9.94 -19.59
CA ASN A 42 -8.53 -11.34 -19.94
C ASN A 42 -7.04 -11.67 -20.18
N GLY A 43 -6.15 -10.97 -19.48
CA GLY A 43 -4.70 -11.09 -19.56
C GLY A 43 -4.05 -10.51 -20.82
N VAL A 44 -4.80 -9.74 -21.61
CA VAL A 44 -4.28 -9.00 -22.77
C VAL A 44 -4.21 -7.52 -22.43
N LEU A 45 -3.10 -6.87 -22.78
CA LEU A 45 -2.97 -5.41 -22.69
C LEU A 45 -3.96 -4.75 -23.65
N THR A 46 -4.95 -4.03 -23.12
CA THR A 46 -6.01 -3.39 -23.92
C THR A 46 -5.85 -1.88 -24.01
N ASP A 47 -5.43 -1.21 -22.94
CA ASP A 47 -5.30 0.25 -22.90
C ASP A 47 -4.30 0.71 -21.82
N LYS A 48 -4.24 2.03 -21.58
CA LYS A 48 -3.48 2.69 -20.54
C LYS A 48 -4.36 3.62 -19.72
N THR A 49 -3.97 3.84 -18.48
CA THR A 49 -4.60 4.75 -17.53
C THR A 49 -3.54 5.51 -16.75
N THR A 50 -3.99 6.45 -15.93
CA THR A 50 -3.15 7.14 -14.96
C THR A 50 -3.72 6.93 -13.57
N VAL A 51 -2.84 6.62 -12.62
CA VAL A 51 -3.16 6.58 -11.20
C VAL A 51 -2.61 7.83 -10.55
N PHE A 52 -3.50 8.65 -9.98
CA PHE A 52 -3.16 9.84 -9.20
C PHE A 52 -3.13 9.48 -7.72
N ILE A 53 -2.00 9.76 -7.07
CA ILE A 53 -1.77 9.52 -5.64
C ILE A 53 -1.44 10.85 -4.97
N ASP A 54 -2.19 11.24 -3.94
CA ASP A 54 -1.94 12.44 -3.15
C ASP A 54 -2.36 12.18 -1.69
N GLY A 55 -1.39 12.09 -0.78
CA GLY A 55 -1.65 11.73 0.61
C GLY A 55 -0.39 11.58 1.46
N GLU A 56 -0.53 11.00 2.64
CA GLU A 56 0.56 10.74 3.57
C GLU A 56 0.79 9.23 3.73
N LYS A 57 2.05 8.82 3.65
CA LYS A 57 2.53 7.47 4.03
C LYS A 57 3.27 7.56 5.36
N SER A 58 2.88 6.76 6.34
CA SER A 58 3.65 6.56 7.57
C SER A 58 4.86 5.67 7.29
N ASN A 59 6.00 5.99 7.90
CA ASN A 59 7.20 5.17 7.87
C ASN A 59 7.71 4.91 9.29
N TYR A 60 7.55 3.68 9.78
CA TYR A 60 8.05 3.25 11.09
C TYR A 60 9.47 2.67 10.96
N LEU A 61 10.41 3.16 11.78
CA LEU A 61 11.81 2.70 11.72
C LEU A 61 12.02 1.24 12.14
N PHE A 62 11.10 0.68 12.92
CA PHE A 62 11.30 -0.61 13.60
C PHE A 62 10.02 -1.47 13.61
N ARG A 63 9.06 -1.19 12.72
CA ARG A 63 7.80 -1.93 12.60
C ARG A 63 7.35 -1.99 11.15
N ASP A 64 6.76 -3.10 10.77
CA ASP A 64 6.14 -3.30 9.46
C ASP A 64 4.64 -2.93 9.53
N ASP A 65 4.34 -1.73 10.05
CA ASP A 65 2.97 -1.20 10.23
C ASP A 65 2.74 0.06 9.36
N ASP A 66 3.49 0.17 8.27
CA ASP A 66 3.41 1.30 7.35
C ASP A 66 2.02 1.37 6.70
N SER A 67 1.54 2.59 6.51
CA SER A 67 0.21 2.84 5.97
C SER A 67 0.17 4.13 5.18
N PHE A 68 -0.63 4.15 4.14
CA PHE A 68 -0.95 5.33 3.36
C PHE A 68 -2.40 5.72 3.62
N SER A 69 -2.66 7.03 3.68
CA SER A 69 -4.01 7.59 3.66
C SER A 69 -4.04 8.82 2.77
N GLY A 70 -4.97 8.83 1.80
CA GLY A 70 -5.15 9.97 0.93
C GLY A 70 -5.97 9.63 -0.31
N LYS A 71 -5.80 10.41 -1.37
CA LYS A 71 -6.43 10.16 -2.66
C LYS A 71 -5.61 9.12 -3.43
N PHE A 72 -6.29 8.08 -3.89
CA PHE A 72 -5.78 7.10 -4.85
C PHE A 72 -6.83 6.97 -5.95
N HIS A 73 -6.60 7.60 -7.09
CA HIS A 73 -7.59 7.69 -8.16
C HIS A 73 -7.05 7.08 -9.45
N ILE A 74 -7.75 6.05 -9.92
CA ILE A 74 -7.51 5.44 -11.23
C ILE A 74 -8.39 6.20 -12.24
N LEU A 75 -7.80 6.95 -13.17
CA LEU A 75 -8.54 7.85 -14.07
C LEU A 75 -9.58 7.11 -14.93
N SER A 76 -9.26 5.90 -15.38
CA SER A 76 -10.18 5.04 -16.13
C SER A 76 -11.36 4.53 -15.31
N TYR A 77 -11.39 4.78 -14.00
CA TYR A 77 -12.42 4.29 -13.10
C TYR A 77 -12.94 5.38 -12.14
N GLU A 78 -14.03 6.02 -12.58
CA GLU A 78 -14.62 7.21 -11.96
C GLU A 78 -14.88 7.06 -10.45
N LYS A 79 -15.30 5.88 -9.98
CA LYS A 79 -15.66 5.68 -8.56
C LYS A 79 -14.53 6.08 -7.61
N THR A 80 -13.29 5.82 -8.00
CA THR A 80 -12.08 6.11 -7.18
C THR A 80 -11.75 7.59 -7.10
N GLY A 81 -12.29 8.41 -8.01
CA GLY A 81 -12.05 9.85 -8.10
C GLY A 81 -13.19 10.71 -7.59
N ARG A 82 -14.26 10.09 -7.05
CA ARG A 82 -15.42 10.81 -6.52
C ARG A 82 -15.00 11.81 -5.44
N LYS A 83 -15.77 12.88 -5.32
CA LYS A 83 -15.53 13.91 -4.29
C LYS A 83 -15.46 13.26 -2.89
N ASP A 84 -14.48 13.66 -2.09
CA ASP A 84 -14.25 13.17 -0.73
C ASP A 84 -13.92 11.65 -0.63
N MET A 85 -13.66 10.99 -1.78
CA MET A 85 -13.16 9.62 -1.81
C MET A 85 -11.71 9.59 -1.34
N GLN A 86 -11.43 8.69 -0.42
CA GLN A 86 -10.10 8.40 0.08
C GLN A 86 -9.81 6.91 -0.01
N ALA A 87 -8.53 6.59 -0.03
CA ALA A 87 -8.01 5.24 0.03
C ALA A 87 -7.01 5.12 1.18
N GLY A 88 -7.06 3.99 1.85
CA GLY A 88 -6.05 3.52 2.78
C GLY A 88 -5.31 2.35 2.16
N ILE A 89 -3.98 2.37 2.27
CA ILE A 89 -3.14 1.20 1.93
C ILE A 89 -2.38 0.80 3.18
N ARG A 90 -2.35 -0.49 3.51
CA ARG A 90 -1.59 -1.01 4.67
C ARG A 90 -0.55 -2.03 4.23
N TRP A 91 0.67 -1.81 4.71
CA TRP A 91 1.77 -2.75 4.71
C TRP A 91 1.73 -3.57 6.01
N GLY A 92 2.45 -4.69 6.04
CA GLY A 92 2.47 -5.60 7.19
C GLY A 92 1.82 -6.97 6.96
N ASP A 93 1.65 -7.39 5.71
CA ASP A 93 1.31 -8.77 5.39
C ASP A 93 2.59 -9.59 5.16
N GLU A 94 2.65 -10.82 5.66
CA GLU A 94 3.83 -11.70 5.58
C GLU A 94 4.19 -12.08 4.13
N GLN A 95 3.27 -11.85 3.19
CA GLN A 95 3.38 -12.23 1.79
C GLN A 95 3.90 -11.10 0.87
N ASN A 96 4.36 -9.96 1.44
CA ASN A 96 4.76 -8.76 0.69
C ASN A 96 3.65 -8.22 -0.25
N ILE A 97 2.42 -8.30 0.24
CA ILE A 97 1.23 -7.79 -0.45
C ILE A 97 0.50 -6.81 0.47
N GLN A 98 -0.04 -5.74 -0.10
CA GLN A 98 -0.67 -4.69 0.68
C GLN A 98 -2.19 -4.79 0.58
N ARG A 99 -2.87 -4.20 1.57
CA ARG A 99 -4.33 -4.12 1.61
C ARG A 99 -4.80 -2.74 1.20
N LEU A 100 -5.68 -2.68 0.21
CA LEU A 100 -6.33 -1.47 -0.29
C LEU A 100 -7.76 -1.40 0.23
N LEU A 101 -8.15 -0.24 0.75
CA LEU A 101 -9.51 0.04 1.19
C LEU A 101 -9.91 1.45 0.80
N TYR A 102 -11.06 1.60 0.17
CA TYR A 102 -11.65 2.91 -0.08
C TYR A 102 -12.67 3.28 0.98
N PHE A 103 -12.76 4.56 1.28
CA PHE A 103 -13.72 5.10 2.21
C PHE A 103 -14.15 6.51 1.80
N GLN A 104 -15.39 6.84 2.12
CA GLN A 104 -16.01 8.13 1.82
C GLN A 104 -17.00 8.47 2.93
N ASN A 105 -16.95 9.68 3.49
CA ASN A 105 -17.92 10.15 4.50
C ASN A 105 -18.16 9.16 5.66
N ALA A 106 -17.08 8.59 6.22
CA ALA A 106 -17.11 7.57 7.27
C ALA A 106 -17.83 6.24 6.90
N SER A 107 -18.00 5.97 5.61
CA SER A 107 -18.53 4.72 5.06
C SER A 107 -17.49 4.04 4.15
N PHE A 108 -17.67 2.73 3.92
CA PHE A 108 -16.85 1.92 3.02
C PHE A 108 -17.71 1.54 1.80
N PRO A 109 -17.69 2.34 0.73
CA PRO A 109 -18.50 2.06 -0.46
C PRO A 109 -17.98 0.81 -1.18
N ASP A 110 -18.89 0.14 -1.90
CA ASP A 110 -18.51 -0.93 -2.81
C ASP A 110 -17.83 -0.36 -4.05
N MET A 111 -16.62 -0.84 -4.34
CA MET A 111 -15.70 -0.25 -5.31
C MET A 111 -15.44 -1.12 -6.53
N ASP A 112 -15.98 -2.34 -6.63
CA ASP A 112 -15.61 -3.31 -7.67
C ASP A 112 -14.08 -3.53 -7.78
N VAL A 113 -13.32 -3.19 -6.75
CA VAL A 113 -11.86 -3.35 -6.66
C VAL A 113 -11.58 -4.35 -5.56
N ILE A 114 -10.73 -5.35 -5.82
CA ILE A 114 -10.36 -6.29 -4.77
C ILE A 114 -9.47 -5.60 -3.74
N GLY A 115 -9.57 -6.00 -2.47
CA GLY A 115 -8.85 -5.37 -1.36
C GLY A 115 -7.33 -5.64 -1.34
N THR A 116 -6.79 -6.30 -2.36
CA THR A 116 -5.39 -6.74 -2.44
C THR A 116 -4.67 -5.96 -3.55
N ILE A 117 -3.61 -5.25 -3.17
CA ILE A 117 -2.76 -4.48 -4.08
C ILE A 117 -1.30 -4.88 -3.88
N LEU A 118 -0.55 -5.00 -4.98
CA LEU A 118 0.90 -5.05 -4.95
C LEU A 118 1.41 -3.64 -5.23
N ILE A 119 2.19 -3.05 -4.33
CA ILE A 119 2.71 -1.69 -4.50
C ILE A 119 4.04 -1.55 -3.79
N ASN A 120 5.01 -0.89 -4.43
CA ASN A 120 6.31 -0.65 -3.82
C ASN A 120 6.27 0.45 -2.75
N GLU A 121 7.34 0.56 -1.96
CA GLU A 121 7.47 1.53 -0.88
C GLU A 121 7.33 2.98 -1.34
N GLU A 122 7.89 3.31 -2.49
CA GLU A 122 7.79 4.65 -3.11
C GLU A 122 6.42 4.90 -3.78
N MET A 123 5.54 3.89 -3.79
CA MET A 123 4.23 3.91 -4.42
C MET A 123 4.26 4.20 -5.93
N THR A 124 5.39 4.03 -6.61
CA THR A 124 5.60 4.30 -8.04
C THR A 124 5.34 3.10 -8.96
N GLN A 125 5.35 1.89 -8.40
CA GLN A 125 5.06 0.65 -9.09
C GLN A 125 3.90 -0.04 -8.40
N LEU A 126 2.90 -0.47 -9.16
CA LEU A 126 1.72 -1.11 -8.58
C LEU A 126 1.02 -2.09 -9.53
N ALA A 127 0.28 -3.02 -8.94
CA ALA A 127 -0.75 -3.81 -9.59
C ALA A 127 -1.96 -4.03 -8.67
N LEU A 128 -3.16 -3.92 -9.23
CA LEU A 128 -4.44 -4.24 -8.57
C LEU A 128 -5.43 -4.84 -9.55
N MET A 129 -6.45 -5.52 -9.02
CA MET A 129 -7.49 -6.16 -9.82
C MET A 129 -8.89 -5.67 -9.46
N PHE A 130 -9.74 -5.57 -10.47
CA PHE A 130 -11.17 -5.34 -10.33
C PHE A 130 -11.92 -6.67 -10.19
N THR A 131 -13.13 -6.64 -9.64
CA THR A 131 -13.96 -7.83 -9.41
C THR A 131 -14.38 -8.53 -10.71
N ASP A 132 -14.31 -7.85 -11.84
CA ASP A 132 -14.53 -8.42 -13.18
C ASP A 132 -13.29 -9.13 -13.78
N GLY A 133 -12.15 -9.09 -13.07
CA GLY A 133 -10.88 -9.68 -13.50
C GLY A 133 -9.97 -8.73 -14.28
N THR A 134 -10.39 -7.49 -14.54
CA THR A 134 -9.53 -6.46 -15.14
C THR A 134 -8.37 -6.13 -14.18
N VAL A 135 -7.16 -6.01 -14.69
CA VAL A 135 -5.97 -5.68 -13.89
C VAL A 135 -5.37 -4.36 -14.35
N ILE A 136 -5.04 -3.50 -13.39
CA ILE A 136 -4.24 -2.29 -13.62
C ILE A 136 -2.84 -2.56 -13.10
N ALA A 137 -1.82 -2.38 -13.93
CA ALA A 137 -0.42 -2.54 -13.50
C ALA A 137 0.54 -1.58 -14.19
N THR A 138 1.58 -1.14 -13.51
CA THR A 138 2.55 -0.15 -14.04
C THR A 138 3.45 -0.70 -15.14
N SER A 139 3.66 -2.02 -15.19
CA SER A 139 4.39 -2.68 -16.27
C SER A 139 3.88 -4.10 -16.51
N ASN A 140 4.34 -4.75 -17.59
CA ASN A 140 4.02 -6.15 -17.86
C ASN A 140 4.68 -7.10 -16.84
N GLU A 141 5.84 -6.72 -16.31
CA GLU A 141 6.55 -7.49 -15.28
C GLU A 141 5.73 -7.47 -13.97
N ILE A 142 5.26 -6.29 -13.56
CA ILE A 142 4.43 -6.12 -12.36
C ILE A 142 3.06 -6.80 -12.52
N TYR A 143 2.45 -6.72 -13.72
CA TYR A 143 1.25 -7.49 -14.05
C TYR A 143 1.46 -9.00 -13.86
N THR A 144 2.54 -9.53 -14.46
CA THR A 144 2.86 -10.97 -14.42
C THR A 144 3.12 -11.41 -12.98
N LEU A 145 3.90 -10.63 -12.24
CA LEU A 145 4.21 -10.92 -10.84
C LEU A 145 2.94 -10.98 -10.00
N TYR A 146 2.06 -10.00 -10.14
CA TYR A 146 0.79 -9.95 -9.43
C TYR A 146 -0.11 -11.14 -9.78
N LYS A 147 -0.28 -11.47 -11.07
CA LYS A 147 -1.13 -12.57 -11.53
C LYS A 147 -0.61 -13.95 -11.17
N ASN A 148 0.69 -14.11 -10.95
CA ASN A 148 1.27 -15.37 -10.50
C ASN A 148 0.97 -15.67 -9.03
N HIS A 149 0.65 -14.66 -8.21
CA HIS A 149 0.45 -14.83 -6.78
C HIS A 149 -0.98 -14.51 -6.34
N VAL A 150 -1.70 -13.64 -7.07
CA VAL A 150 -3.03 -13.15 -6.68
C VAL A 150 -4.11 -13.68 -7.61
N SER A 151 -5.06 -14.40 -7.01
CA SER A 151 -6.25 -14.94 -7.65
C SER A 151 -7.51 -14.43 -6.98
N TYR A 152 -8.50 -14.03 -7.77
CA TYR A 152 -9.84 -13.64 -7.29
C TYR A 152 -10.86 -14.67 -7.73
N TYR A 153 -11.76 -15.05 -6.82
CA TYR A 153 -12.83 -16.02 -7.04
C TYR A 153 -14.18 -15.30 -6.92
N PRO A 154 -14.78 -14.83 -8.04
CA PRO A 154 -16.01 -14.06 -8.03
C PRO A 154 -17.19 -14.78 -7.37
N GLU A 155 -17.27 -16.10 -7.53
CA GLU A 155 -18.35 -16.96 -7.00
C GLU A 155 -18.50 -16.87 -5.47
N ILE A 156 -17.39 -16.58 -4.77
CA ILE A 156 -17.34 -16.50 -3.31
C ILE A 156 -16.85 -15.14 -2.81
N GLY A 157 -16.60 -14.19 -3.71
CA GLY A 157 -16.11 -12.85 -3.39
C GLY A 157 -14.79 -12.84 -2.62
N SER A 158 -13.90 -13.81 -2.89
CA SER A 158 -12.67 -14.02 -2.10
C SER A 158 -11.40 -13.91 -2.94
N THR A 159 -10.31 -13.47 -2.32
CA THR A 159 -8.98 -13.40 -2.91
C THR A 159 -8.07 -14.42 -2.24
N SER A 160 -7.24 -15.11 -3.02
CA SER A 160 -6.13 -15.93 -2.55
C SER A 160 -4.81 -15.30 -2.95
N VAL A 161 -3.85 -15.33 -2.03
CA VAL A 161 -2.47 -14.94 -2.25
C VAL A 161 -1.59 -16.15 -1.98
N GLU A 162 -0.89 -16.62 -3.01
CA GLU A 162 -0.04 -17.80 -2.95
C GLU A 162 1.43 -17.38 -2.76
N GLY A 163 2.13 -17.99 -1.81
CA GLY A 163 3.57 -17.79 -1.62
C GLY A 163 3.94 -16.42 -1.03
N ILE A 164 5.25 -16.14 -1.06
CA ILE A 164 5.84 -14.84 -0.69
C ILE A 164 6.17 -14.12 -2.00
N ILE A 165 5.63 -12.91 -2.19
CA ILE A 165 5.88 -12.11 -3.38
C ILE A 165 7.26 -11.43 -3.22
N PRO A 166 8.12 -11.40 -4.25
CA PRO A 166 9.33 -10.58 -4.23
C PRO A 166 9.01 -9.10 -3.98
N GLU A 167 9.83 -8.42 -3.18
CA GLU A 167 9.78 -6.96 -3.07
C GLU A 167 10.04 -6.31 -4.43
N ILE A 168 9.35 -5.21 -4.68
CA ILE A 168 9.37 -4.43 -5.94
C ILE A 168 9.71 -2.96 -5.66
#